data_AF-A0A0G4ML37-F1
#
_entry.id   AF-A0A0G4ML37-F1
#
_cell.length_a   1.000
_cell.length_b   1.000
_cell.length_c   1.000
_cell.angle_alpha   90.00
_cell.angle_beta   90.00
_cell.angle_gamma   90.00
#
_symmetry.space_group_name_H-M   'P 1'
#
loop_
_entity.id
_entity.type
_entity.pdbx_description
1 polymer ?
#
loop_
_entity_poly.entity_id
_entity_poly.type
_entity_poly.pdbx_seq_one_letter_code
_entity_poly.pdbx_strand_id
1 'polypeptide(L)' 'MAVHVKDAVRIPVIASSGAGHPMHFEEVFEKTRTDAALGAGIFHREEYTVKQVKDFLADKGLKVRQFEGDL' A
#
# COMPACT_ATOMS: atom_id res chain seq x y z
N MET A 1 -3.90 -1.46 14.56
CA MET A 1 -5.28 -1.81 14.17
C MET A 1 -5.32 -2.95 13.15
N ALA A 2 -4.64 -2.86 12.00
CA ALA A 2 -4.68 -3.89 10.96
C ALA A 2 -4.33 -5.32 11.44
N VAL A 3 -3.32 -5.45 12.31
CA VAL A 3 -2.92 -6.75 12.91
C VAL A 3 -4.09 -7.40 13.67
N HIS A 4 -4.74 -6.64 14.56
CA HIS A 4 -5.84 -7.15 15.38
C HIS A 4 -7.03 -7.63 14.54
N VAL A 5 -7.38 -6.89 13.47
CA VAL A 5 -8.48 -7.29 12.57
C VAL A 5 -8.12 -8.56 11.80
N LYS A 6 -6.88 -8.68 11.29
CA LYS A 6 -6.41 -9.89 10.59
C LYS A 6 -6.37 -11.14 11.47
N ASP A 7 -6.23 -10.99 12.78
CA ASP A 7 -6.28 -12.12 13.70
C ASP A 7 -7.71 -12.60 13.95
N ALA A 8 -8.70 -11.71 13.78
CA ALA A 8 -10.12 -12.02 13.96
C ALA A 8 -10.77 -12.65 12.72
N VAL A 9 -10.23 -12.42 11.52
CA VAL A 9 -10.87 -12.83 10.26
C VAL A 9 -9.92 -13.50 9.27
N ARG A 10 -10.47 -14.35 8.40
CA ARG A 10 -9.72 -15.02 7.32
C ARG A 10 -9.92 -14.39 5.94
N ILE A 11 -10.86 -13.45 5.81
CA ILE A 11 -11.07 -12.71 4.57
C ILE A 11 -9.98 -11.65 4.37
N PRO A 12 -9.77 -11.17 3.14
CA PRO A 12 -8.85 -10.06 2.87
C PRO A 12 -9.23 -8.79 3.64
N VAL A 13 -8.23 -8.08 4.16
CA VAL A 13 -8.34 -6.82 4.89
C VAL A 13 -7.51 -5.76 4.19
N ILE A 14 -8.13 -4.60 4.00
CA ILE A 14 -7.50 -3.42 3.40
C ILE A 14 -7.16 -2.45 4.52
N ALA A 15 -5.88 -2.11 4.66
CA ALA A 15 -5.47 -1.01 5.52
C ALA A 15 -5.87 0.32 4.85
N SER A 16 -6.67 1.11 5.54
CA SER A 16 -7.20 2.37 5.03
C SER A 16 -7.01 3.47 6.07
N SER A 17 -6.74 4.69 5.59
CA SER A 17 -6.44 5.92 6.38
C SER A 17 -5.01 6.01 6.93
N GLY A 18 -4.44 7.22 6.90
CA GLY A 18 -3.09 7.53 7.43
C GLY A 18 -1.94 7.50 6.42
N ALA A 19 -2.16 7.01 5.19
CA ALA A 19 -1.14 7.05 4.15
C ALA A 19 -0.94 8.48 3.60
N GLY A 20 0.28 9.01 3.75
CA GLY A 20 0.70 10.34 3.28
C GLY A 20 2.06 10.35 2.57
N HIS A 21 2.77 9.22 2.58
CA HIS A 21 4.05 9.05 1.88
C HIS A 21 4.16 7.59 1.36
N PRO A 22 4.85 7.29 0.26
CA PRO A 22 5.08 5.92 -0.21
C PRO A 22 5.60 4.96 0.88
N MET A 23 6.47 5.44 1.77
CA MET A 23 6.97 4.69 2.93
C MET A 23 5.88 4.18 3.88
N HIS A 24 4.73 4.86 4.00
CA HIS A 24 3.63 4.35 4.83
C HIS A 24 3.02 3.06 4.24
N PHE A 25 3.12 2.87 2.92
CA PHE A 25 2.71 1.62 2.27
C PHE A 25 3.72 0.50 2.53
N GLU A 26 5.02 0.77 2.41
CA GLU A 26 6.08 -0.18 2.80
C GLU A 26 5.89 -0.62 4.25
N GLU A 27 5.77 0.34 5.16
CA GLU A 27 5.61 0.08 6.59
C GLU A 27 4.41 -0.82 6.90
N VAL A 28 3.26 -0.60 6.24
CA VAL A 28 2.08 -1.43 6.51
C VAL A 28 2.25 -2.85 5.96
N PHE A 29 2.92 -3.04 4.83
CA PHE A 29 3.20 -4.37 4.27
C PHE A 29 4.29 -5.12 5.04
N GLU A 30 5.28 -4.41 5.60
CA GLU A 30 6.34 -5.02 6.41
C GLU A 30 5.88 -5.37 7.82
N LYS A 31 5.16 -4.45 8.48
CA LYS A 31 4.81 -4.58 9.91
C LYS A 31 3.48 -5.26 10.15
N THR A 32 2.67 -5.50 9.12
CA THR A 32 1.34 -6.09 9.26
C THR A 32 1.06 -7.17 8.22
N ARG A 33 0.01 -7.95 8.47
CA ARG A 33 -0.46 -8.99 7.54
C ARG A 33 -1.63 -8.52 6.68
N THR A 34 -1.70 -7.21 6.40
CA THR A 34 -2.78 -6.65 5.57
C THR A 34 -2.63 -7.12 4.13
N ASP A 35 -3.75 -7.34 3.44
CA ASP A 35 -3.75 -7.89 2.09
C ASP A 35 -3.68 -6.78 1.02
N ALA A 36 -4.10 -5.57 1.35
CA ALA A 36 -3.97 -4.39 0.52
C ALA A 36 -3.89 -3.11 1.37
N ALA A 37 -3.47 -2.01 0.74
CA ALA A 37 -3.43 -0.68 1.35
C ALA A 37 -4.12 0.35 0.43
N LEU A 38 -4.85 1.29 1.03
CA LEU A 38 -5.61 2.33 0.34
C LEU A 38 -5.03 3.71 0.65
N GLY A 39 -4.63 4.44 -0.40
CA GLY A 39 -4.37 5.87 -0.36
C GLY A 39 -5.54 6.64 -0.98
N ALA A 40 -5.90 7.78 -0.40
CA ALA A 40 -6.92 8.68 -0.95
C ALA A 40 -6.38 10.11 -1.07
N GLY A 41 -6.13 10.77 0.07
CA GLY A 41 -5.67 12.17 0.08
C GLY A 41 -4.36 12.39 -0.67
N ILE A 42 -3.38 11.49 -0.52
CA ILE A 42 -2.09 11.55 -1.20
C ILE A 42 -2.21 11.51 -2.74
N PHE A 43 -3.24 10.83 -3.26
CA PHE A 43 -3.50 10.72 -4.69
C PHE A 43 -4.39 11.87 -5.19
N HIS A 44 -5.44 12.25 -4.44
CA HIS A 44 -6.32 13.36 -4.83
C HIS A 44 -5.63 14.72 -4.82
N ARG A 45 -4.59 14.90 -4.00
CA ARG A 45 -3.77 16.12 -3.98
C ARG A 45 -2.57 16.06 -4.92
N GLU A 46 -2.43 14.98 -5.70
CA GLU A 46 -1.31 14.77 -6.63
C GLU A 46 0.08 14.87 -5.99
N GLU A 47 0.19 14.68 -4.67
CA GLU A 47 1.47 14.65 -3.95
C GLU A 47 2.32 13.47 -4.43
N TYR A 48 1.65 12.34 -4.67
CA TYR A 48 2.21 11.16 -5.31
C TYR A 48 1.18 10.53 -6.23
N THR A 49 1.65 9.87 -7.29
CA THR A 49 0.82 9.04 -8.17
C THR A 49 0.85 7.59 -7.72
N VAL A 50 -0.14 6.80 -8.17
CA VAL A 50 -0.12 5.34 -7.96
C VAL A 50 1.13 4.70 -8.56
N LYS A 51 1.63 5.23 -9.70
CA LYS A 51 2.87 4.76 -10.32
C LYS A 51 4.07 4.98 -9.39
N GLN A 52 4.27 6.21 -8.90
CA GLN A 52 5.37 6.53 -7.98
C GLN A 52 5.37 5.66 -6.71
N VAL A 53 4.18 5.40 -6.13
CA VAL A 53 4.08 4.49 -4.98
C VAL A 53 4.47 3.06 -5.36
N LYS A 54 4.01 2.57 -6.52
CA LYS A 54 4.36 1.22 -6.99
C LYS A 54 5.85 1.08 -7.31
N ASP A 55 6.42 2.05 -8.02
CA ASP A 55 7.85 2.07 -8.35
C ASP A 55 8.68 2.02 -7.06
N PHE A 56 8.32 2.85 -6.06
CA PHE A 56 8.95 2.82 -4.73
C PHE A 56 8.85 1.45 -4.06
N LEU A 57 7.67 0.82 -4.05
CA LEU A 57 7.50 -0.51 -3.45
C LEU A 57 8.28 -1.59 -4.21
N ALA A 58 8.34 -1.51 -5.54
CA ALA A 58 9.11 -2.42 -6.38
C ALA A 58 10.62 -2.31 -6.09
N ASP A 59 11.13 -1.07 -5.92
CA ASP A 59 12.53 -0.81 -5.55
C ASP A 59 12.87 -1.38 -4.16
N LYS A 60 11.90 -1.48 -3.26
CA LYS A 60 12.03 -2.17 -1.96
C LYS A 60 11.90 -3.69 -2.05
N GLY A 61 11.73 -4.24 -3.25
CA GLY A 61 11.59 -5.68 -3.49
C GLY A 61 10.19 -6.23 -3.26
N LEU A 62 9.18 -5.38 -3.05
CA LEU A 62 7.80 -5.81 -2.92
C LEU A 62 7.20 -6.09 -4.30
N LYS A 63 6.44 -7.18 -4.41
CA LYS A 63 5.75 -7.54 -5.65
C LYS A 63 4.53 -6.67 -5.84
N VAL A 64 4.59 -5.79 -6.83
CA VAL A 64 3.47 -4.94 -7.24
C VAL A 64 3.17 -5.15 -8.73
N ARG A 65 1.91 -4.96 -9.11
CA ARG A 65 1.51 -4.99 -10.53
C ARG A 65 2.05 -3.73 -11.22
N GLN A 66 2.95 -3.91 -12.17
CA GLN A 66 3.50 -2.83 -12.99
C GLN A 66 2.44 -2.21 -13.90
N PHE A 67 2.69 -0.96 -14.33
CA PHE A 67 1.85 -0.29 -15.32
C PHE A 67 2.05 -0.93 -16.70
N GLU A 68 1.00 -0.98 -17.51
CA GLU A 68 1.03 -1.68 -18.80
C GLU A 68 2.04 -1.08 -19.79
N GLY A 69 2.36 0.21 -19.66
CA GLY A 69 3.37 0.86 -20.50
C GLY A 69 4.83 0.54 -20.12
N ASP A 70 5.06 -0.10 -18.96
CA ASP A 70 6.38 -0.51 -18.48
C ASP A 70 6.66 -2.01 -18.70
N LEU A 71 5.69 -2.75 -19.26
CA LEU A 71 5.77 -4.18 -19.63
C LEU A 71 6.15 -4.34 -21.11
#